data_AF-A0AA96TFT7-F1
#
_entry.id   AF-A0AA96TFT7-F1
#
_cell.length_a   1.000
_cell.length_b   1.000
_cell.length_c   1.000
_cell.angle_alpha   90.00
_cell.angle_beta   90.00
_cell.angle_gamma   90.00
#
_symmetry.space_group_name_H-M   'P 1'
#
loop_
_entity.id
_entity.type
_entity.pdbx_description
1 polymer ?
#
loop_
_entity_poly.entity_id
_entity_poly.type
_entity_poly.pdbx_seq_one_letter_code
_entity_poly.pdbx_strand_id
1 'polypeptide(L)' 'MKQFACGDVVPSCGRTFSAPTDDDILVAVAGHARDDHGLSDIPPALVAQVRAAIRAA' A
#
# COMPACT_ATOMS: atom_id res chain seq x y z
N MET A 1 8.53 -8.58 10.25
CA MET A 1 7.86 -8.67 8.93
C MET A 1 6.60 -7.82 8.99
N LYS A 2 6.24 -7.17 7.89
CA LYS A 2 5.14 -6.23 7.77
C LYS A 2 4.14 -6.73 6.75
N GLN A 3 2.86 -6.47 6.98
CA GLN A 3 1.79 -6.82 6.06
C GLN A 3 0.88 -5.62 5.84
N PHE A 4 0.30 -5.55 4.65
CA PHE A 4 -0.68 -4.55 4.27
C PHE A 4 -1.68 -5.14 3.28
N ALA A 5 -2.95 -4.76 3.40
CA ALA A 5 -4.00 -5.09 2.45
C ALA A 5 -4.52 -3.80 1.83
N CYS A 6 -4.47 -3.69 0.50
CA CYS A 6 -4.93 -2.50 -0.20
C CYS A 6 -6.40 -2.20 0.07
N GLY A 7 -7.21 -3.25 0.27
CA GLY A 7 -8.62 -3.15 0.65
C GLY A 7 -8.91 -2.43 1.97
N ASP A 8 -7.91 -2.25 2.84
CA ASP A 8 -8.03 -1.46 4.08
C ASP A 8 -8.12 0.06 3.77
N VAL A 9 -7.66 0.48 2.58
CA VAL A 9 -7.65 1.88 2.13
C VAL A 9 -8.55 2.10 0.91
N VAL A 10 -8.53 1.19 -0.07
CA VAL A 10 -9.33 1.27 -1.30
C VAL A 10 -10.32 0.11 -1.33
N PRO A 11 -11.59 0.33 -0.95
CA PRO A 11 -12.62 -0.70 -1.03
C PRO A 11 -12.74 -1.14 -2.49
N SER A 12 -12.68 -2.46 -2.72
CA SER A 12 -12.63 -3.17 -4.03
C SER A 12 -11.24 -3.62 -4.50
N CYS A 13 -10.14 -3.27 -3.81
CA CYS A 13 -8.83 -3.87 -4.10
C CYS A 13 -8.52 -5.05 -3.17
N GLY A 14 -8.35 -6.25 -3.73
CA GLY A 14 -8.01 -7.47 -2.98
C GLY A 14 -6.51 -7.71 -2.79
N ARG A 15 -5.64 -6.80 -3.26
CA ARG A 15 -4.18 -7.01 -3.25
C ARG A 15 -3.63 -6.94 -1.83
N THR A 16 -2.76 -7.89 -1.48
CA THR A 16 -2.03 -7.91 -0.21
C THR A 16 -0.52 -7.85 -0.46
N PHE A 17 0.19 -7.28 0.50
CA PHE A 17 1.62 -7.04 0.46
C PHE A 17 2.26 -7.56 1.74
N SER A 18 3.45 -8.12 1.62
CA SER A 18 4.26 -8.57 2.76
C SER A 18 5.72 -8.25 2.48
N ALA A 19 6.38 -7.59 3.43
CA ALA A 19 7.73 -7.10 3.26
C ALA A 19 8.50 -6.97 4.60
N PRO A 20 9.83 -6.78 4.58
CA PRO A 20 10.61 -6.65 5.81
C PRO A 20 10.28 -5.38 6.61
N THR A 21 10.02 -4.27 5.91
CA THR A 21 9.82 -2.93 6.49
C THR A 21 8.59 -2.24 5.91
N ASP A 22 8.13 -1.19 6.59
CA ASP A 22 7.01 -0.36 6.13
C ASP A 22 7.35 0.38 4.83
N ASP A 23 8.63 0.75 4.64
CA ASP A 23 9.10 1.41 3.41
C ASP A 23 9.03 0.48 2.20
N ASP A 24 9.40 -0.80 2.38
CA ASP A 24 9.35 -1.81 1.34
C ASP A 24 7.89 -2.12 0.93
N ILE A 25 6.95 -2.09 1.89
CA ILE A 25 5.51 -2.08 1.58
C ILE A 25 5.13 -0.86 0.73
N LEU A 26 5.57 0.34 1.10
CA LEU A 26 5.20 1.56 0.37
C LEU A 26 5.71 1.55 -1.08
N VAL A 27 6.93 1.06 -1.31
CA VAL A 27 7.48 0.90 -2.67
C VAL A 27 6.61 -0.07 -3.49
N ALA A 28 6.26 -1.22 -2.91
CA ALA A 28 5.42 -2.22 -3.59
C ALA A 28 4.01 -1.70 -3.88
N VAL A 29 3.39 -0.98 -2.92
CA VAL A 29 2.07 -0.37 -3.07
C VAL A 29 2.08 0.74 -4.12
N ALA A 30 3.14 1.54 -4.18
CA ALA A 30 3.27 2.58 -5.20
C ALA A 30 3.39 2.00 -6.61
N GLY A 31 4.15 0.91 -6.78
CA GLY A 31 4.19 0.17 -8.05
C GLY A 31 2.81 -0.34 -8.46
N HIS A 32 2.12 -1.02 -7.55
CA HIS A 32 0.73 -1.46 -7.77
C HIS A 32 -0.22 -0.32 -8.16
N ALA A 33 -0.18 0.80 -7.43
CA ALA A 33 -1.04 1.95 -7.71
C ALA A 33 -0.79 2.53 -9.11
N ARG A 34 0.48 2.58 -9.54
CA ARG A 34 0.85 3.02 -10.88
C ARG A 34 0.38 2.03 -11.95
N ASP A 35 0.68 0.75 -11.79
CA ASP A 35 0.52 -0.25 -12.84
C ASP A 35 -0.93 -0.73 -13.00
N ASP A 36 -1.65 -0.95 -11.88
CA ASP A 36 -3.02 -1.47 -11.89
C ASP A 36 -4.09 -0.36 -11.90
N HIS A 37 -3.76 0.84 -11.41
CA HIS A 37 -4.72 1.95 -11.27
C HIS A 37 -4.34 3.20 -12.07
N GLY A 38 -3.17 3.23 -12.73
CA GLY A 38 -2.70 4.42 -13.45
C GLY A 38 -2.38 5.61 -12.54
N LEU A 39 -2.31 5.41 -11.22
CA LEU A 39 -2.12 6.46 -10.23
C LEU A 39 -0.64 6.82 -10.14
N SER A 40 -0.19 7.71 -11.03
CA SER A 40 1.20 8.19 -11.05
C SER A 40 1.48 9.27 -10.01
N ASP A 41 0.45 10.04 -9.62
CA ASP A 41 0.53 11.01 -8.53
C ASP A 41 -0.16 10.43 -7.29
N ILE A 42 0.64 10.10 -6.27
CA ILE A 42 0.15 9.51 -5.03
C ILE A 42 0.12 10.63 -3.97
N PRO A 43 -1.07 11.09 -3.56
CA PRO A 43 -1.17 12.18 -2.61
C PRO A 43 -0.61 11.76 -1.24
N PRO A 44 0.01 12.68 -0.47
CA PRO A 44 0.64 12.35 0.81
C PRO A 44 -0.36 11.81 1.84
N ALA A 45 -1.63 12.21 1.76
CA ALA A 45 -2.70 11.67 2.58
C ALA A 45 -2.97 10.18 2.31
N LEU A 46 -2.79 9.70 1.06
CA LEU A 46 -2.92 8.28 0.73
C LEU A 46 -1.74 7.49 1.30
N VAL A 47 -0.53 8.03 1.19
CA VAL A 47 0.67 7.43 1.81
C VAL A 47 0.49 7.30 3.33
N ALA A 48 -0.05 8.32 3.98
CA ALA A 48 -0.32 8.30 5.42
C ALA A 48 -1.34 7.22 5.81
N GLN A 49 -2.42 7.05 5.02
CA GLN A 49 -3.42 6.00 5.23
C GLN A 49 -2.81 4.60 5.05
N VAL A 50 -2.03 4.39 4.00
CA VAL A 50 -1.31 3.12 3.78
C VAL A 50 -0.39 2.83 4.97
N ARG A 51 0.42 3.81 5.42
CA ARG A 51 1.30 3.63 6.59
C ARG A 51 0.54 3.28 7.86
N ALA A 52 -0.60 3.90 8.11
CA ALA A 52 -1.43 3.61 9.28
C ALA A 52 -2.06 2.21 9.23
N ALA A 53 -2.30 1.68 8.04
CA ALA A 53 -2.87 0.37 7.79
C ALA A 53 -1.84 -0.79 7.81
N ILE A 54 -0.53 -0.49 7.80
CA ILE A 54 0.53 -1.51 7.88
C ILE A 54 0.53 -2.14 9.27
N ARG A 55 0.52 -3.48 9.31
CA ARG A 55 0.53 -4.26 10.55
C ARG A 55 1.78 -5.12 10.62
N ALA A 56 2.20 -5.46 11.84
CA ALA A 56 3.17 -6.52 12.04
C ALA A 56 2.56 -7.86 11.60
N ALA A 57 3.36 -8.69 10.93
CA ALA A 57 3.00 -10.05 10.53
C ALA A 57 3.07 -11.01 11.71
#